data_AF-A0A7K0I5K6-F1
#
_entry.id   AF-A0A7K0I5K6-F1
#
_cell.length_a   1.000
_cell.length_b   1.000
_cell.length_c   1.000
_cell.angle_alpha   90.00
_cell.angle_beta   90.00
_cell.angle_gamma   90.00
#
_symmetry.space_group_name_H-M   'P 1'
#
loop_
_entity.id
_entity.type
_entity.pdbx_description
1 polymer ?
#
loop_
_entity_poly.entity_id
_entity_poly.type
_entity_poly.pdbx_seq_one_letter_code
_entity_poly.pdbx_strand_id
1 'polypeptide(L)'
;MLDDAWRQQMIREVGIEASNYDSIKVLIKDADNDNDRQIEQIRELIAQKVDVLIISPFESAPITDVAEEAFRAGIPTIITDRKVNTNQYTTFVGANNYDLGFAAGTY
;
A
#
# COMPACT_ATOMS: atom_id res chain seq x y z
N MET A 1 -6.00 8.25 7.39
CA MET A 1 -6.80 8.28 6.15
C MET A 1 -7.63 7.01 5.94
N LEU A 2 -8.59 6.80 6.83
CA LEU A 2 -9.82 6.03 6.60
C LEU A 2 -11.04 6.95 6.45
N ASP A 3 -10.80 8.27 6.46
CA ASP A 3 -11.79 9.34 6.46
C ASP A 3 -12.18 9.80 5.05
N ASP A 4 -11.46 9.39 4.00
CA ASP A 4 -11.84 9.67 2.62
C ASP A 4 -12.59 8.52 1.94
N ALA A 5 -13.54 8.88 1.07
CA ALA A 5 -14.41 7.92 0.39
C ALA A 5 -13.65 6.95 -0.53
N TRP A 6 -12.49 7.36 -1.05
CA TRP A 6 -11.67 6.54 -1.95
C TRP A 6 -11.04 5.37 -1.20
N ARG A 7 -10.43 5.63 -0.03
CA ARG A 7 -9.87 4.58 0.82
C ARG A 7 -10.93 3.68 1.43
N GLN A 8 -12.08 4.23 1.80
CA GLN A 8 -13.21 3.44 2.28
C GLN A 8 -13.72 2.46 1.22
N GLN A 9 -13.80 2.88 -0.04
CA GLN A 9 -14.21 2.01 -1.12
C GLN A 9 -13.18 0.92 -1.39
N MET A 10 -11.89 1.27 -1.45
CA MET A 10 -10.81 0.30 -1.62
C MET A 10 -10.83 -0.78 -0.53
N ILE A 11 -10.95 -0.40 0.74
CA ILE A 11 -10.99 -1.35 1.86
C ILE A 11 -12.24 -2.22 1.82
N ARG A 12 -13.39 -1.65 1.44
CA ARG A 12 -14.63 -2.40 1.25
C ARG A 12 -14.45 -3.49 0.19
N GLU A 13 -13.90 -3.15 -0.96
CA GLU A 13 -13.69 -4.10 -2.06
C GLU A 13 -12.68 -5.19 -1.69
N VAL A 14 -11.58 -4.84 -1.01
CA VAL A 14 -10.64 -5.83 -0.45
C VAL A 14 -11.36 -6.77 0.52
N GLY A 15 -12.22 -6.25 1.40
CA GLY A 15 -12.99 -7.05 2.34
C GLY A 15 -14.01 -7.97 1.67
N ILE A 16 -14.69 -7.50 0.62
CA ILE A 16 -15.62 -8.30 -0.17
C ILE A 16 -14.86 -9.44 -0.84
N GLU A 17 -13.74 -9.15 -1.52
CA GLU A 17 -12.97 -10.19 -2.21
C GLU A 17 -12.37 -11.19 -1.23
N ALA A 18 -11.82 -10.73 -0.11
CA ALA A 18 -11.28 -11.60 0.93
C ALA A 18 -12.35 -12.52 1.55
N SER A 19 -13.62 -12.10 1.62
CA SER A 19 -14.71 -12.92 2.14
C SER A 19 -15.02 -14.16 1.29
N ASN A 20 -14.52 -14.22 0.05
CA ASN A 20 -14.59 -15.41 -0.79
C ASN A 20 -13.57 -16.50 -0.39
N TYR A 21 -12.69 -16.22 0.57
CA TYR A 21 -11.61 -17.12 0.99
C TYR A 21 -11.52 -17.24 2.52
N ASP A 22 -11.91 -18.40 3.07
CA ASP A 22 -11.92 -18.64 4.52
C ASP A 22 -10.53 -18.55 5.19
N SER A 23 -9.45 -18.76 4.42
CA SER A 23 -8.08 -18.76 4.92
C SER A 23 -7.43 -17.38 4.95
N ILE A 24 -8.10 -16.34 4.46
CA ILE A 24 -7.54 -14.98 4.38
C ILE A 24 -7.99 -14.16 5.57
N LYS A 25 -7.02 -13.58 6.29
CA LYS A 25 -7.24 -12.56 7.31
C LYS A 25 -6.64 -11.24 6.86
N VAL A 26 -7.46 -10.21 6.72
CA VAL A 26 -7.01 -8.87 6.35
C VAL A 26 -6.73 -8.04 7.60
N LEU A 27 -5.52 -7.48 7.70
CA LEU A 27 -5.14 -6.50 8.72
C LEU A 27 -5.04 -5.13 8.05
N ILE A 28 -5.84 -4.17 8.53
CA ILE A 28 -5.80 -2.78 8.04
C ILE A 28 -5.13 -1.89 9.10
N LYS A 29 -4.12 -1.13 8.66
CA LYS A 29 -3.44 -0.12 9.47
C LYS A 29 -3.61 1.24 8.79
N ASP A 30 -4.11 2.20 9.54
CA ASP A 30 -4.21 3.60 9.10
C ASP A 30 -3.12 4.44 9.75
N ALA A 31 -2.30 5.06 8.91
CA ALA A 31 -1.20 5.91 9.30
C ALA A 31 -1.59 7.38 9.55
N ASP A 32 -2.85 7.75 9.30
CA ASP A 32 -3.37 9.09 9.62
C ASP A 32 -2.54 10.24 9.00
N ASN A 33 -2.12 10.05 7.74
CA ASN A 33 -1.29 11.01 6.99
C ASN A 33 0.06 11.34 7.67
N ASP A 34 0.61 10.40 8.42
CA ASP A 34 1.88 10.54 9.13
C ASP A 34 2.88 9.47 8.66
N ASN A 35 4.03 9.92 8.15
CA ASN A 35 5.06 9.01 7.62
C ASN A 35 5.70 8.17 8.72
N ASP A 36 5.97 8.74 9.89
CA ASP A 36 6.65 8.05 11.00
C ASP A 36 5.76 6.93 11.53
N ARG A 37 4.47 7.21 11.67
CA ARG A 37 3.45 6.22 12.01
C ARG A 37 3.32 5.14 10.94
N GLN A 38 3.35 5.50 9.66
CA GLN A 38 3.31 4.50 8.58
C GLN A 38 4.55 3.58 8.63
N ILE A 39 5.73 4.14 8.88
CA ILE A 39 6.99 3.39 9.01
C ILE A 39 6.92 2.43 10.21
N GLU A 40 6.43 2.89 11.37
CA GLU A 40 6.24 2.05 12.55
C GLU A 40 5.30 0.87 12.24
N GLN A 41 4.14 1.15 11.64
CA GLN A 41 3.15 0.13 11.28
C GLN A 41 3.69 -0.89 10.28
N ILE A 42 4.49 -0.47 9.30
CA ILE A 42 5.12 -1.40 8.36
C ILE A 42 6.10 -2.31 9.13
N ARG A 43 6.94 -1.76 10.00
CA ARG A 43 7.88 -2.56 10.82
C ARG A 43 7.16 -3.51 11.77
N GLU A 44 6.03 -3.11 12.35
CA GLU A 44 5.17 -4.01 13.12
C GLU A 44 4.70 -5.22 12.29
N LEU A 45 4.25 -4.98 11.05
CA LEU A 45 3.77 -6.04 10.16
C LEU A 45 4.91 -6.95 9.68
N ILE A 46 6.10 -6.39 9.43
CA ILE A 46 7.32 -7.17 9.17
C ILE A 46 7.65 -8.07 10.37
N ALA A 47 7.64 -7.51 11.58
CA ALA A 47 7.94 -8.27 12.81
C ALA A 47 6.91 -9.37 13.09
N GLN A 48 5.63 -9.13 12.75
CA GLN A 48 4.56 -10.13 12.80
C GLN A 48 4.68 -11.21 11.72
N LYS A 49 5.60 -11.05 10.75
CA LYS A 49 5.82 -11.97 9.63
C LYS A 49 4.53 -12.24 8.84
N VAL A 50 3.84 -11.17 8.45
CA VAL A 50 2.68 -11.30 7.56
C VAL A 50 3.06 -12.00 6.25
N ASP A 51 2.14 -12.78 5.69
CA ASP A 51 2.40 -13.56 4.47
C ASP A 51 2.53 -12.68 3.22
N VAL A 52 1.85 -11.53 3.22
CA VAL A 52 1.88 -10.51 2.16
C VAL A 52 1.72 -9.13 2.80
N LEU A 53 2.42 -8.13 2.28
CA LEU A 53 2.26 -6.73 2.69
C LEU A 53 1.85 -5.86 1.49
N ILE A 54 0.74 -5.14 1.63
CA ILE A 54 0.28 -4.15 0.65
C ILE A 54 0.48 -2.75 1.24
N ILE A 55 1.25 -1.90 0.55
CA ILE A 55 1.59 -0.55 1.01
C ILE A 55 1.04 0.46 0.02
N SER A 56 0.23 1.38 0.51
CA SER A 56 -0.05 2.62 -0.20
C SER A 56 0.66 3.76 0.52
N PRO A 57 1.81 4.23 -0.01
CA PRO A 57 2.65 5.18 0.71
C PRO A 57 1.92 6.53 0.86
N PHE A 58 2.07 7.19 2.02
CA PHE A 58 1.61 8.56 2.17
C PHE A 58 2.44 9.48 1.26
N GLU A 59 3.77 9.43 1.42
CA GLU A 59 4.74 10.05 0.54
C GLU A 59 5.76 9.03 0.00
N SER A 60 6.23 9.24 -1.24
CA SER A 60 7.11 8.26 -1.90
C SER A 60 8.46 8.12 -1.22
N ALA A 61 9.14 9.23 -0.93
CA ALA A 61 10.52 9.18 -0.42
C ALA A 61 10.63 8.59 1.00
N PRO A 62 9.84 9.05 2.01
CA PRO A 62 9.98 8.56 3.38
C PRO A 62 9.67 7.07 3.53
N ILE A 63 8.75 6.55 2.72
CA ILE A 63 8.29 5.16 2.81
C ILE A 63 9.17 4.20 1.99
N THR A 64 10.06 4.72 1.14
CA THR A 64 10.89 3.88 0.27
C THR A 64 11.73 2.90 1.07
N ASP A 65 12.53 3.36 2.01
CA ASP A 65 13.48 2.51 2.74
C ASP A 65 12.79 1.37 3.50
N VAL A 66 11.67 1.66 4.18
CA VAL A 66 10.93 0.66 4.95
C VAL A 66 10.16 -0.32 4.06
N ALA A 67 9.75 0.08 2.85
CA ALA A 67 9.19 -0.84 1.87
C ALA A 67 10.27 -1.81 1.36
N GLU A 68 11.51 -1.34 1.17
CA GLU A 68 12.62 -2.22 0.84
C GLU A 68 13.00 -3.16 1.99
N GLU A 69 12.89 -2.71 3.26
CA GLU A 69 13.05 -3.57 4.43
C GLU A 69 12.08 -4.77 4.36
N ALA A 70 10.79 -4.52 4.05
CA ALA A 70 9.79 -5.58 3.92
C ALA A 70 10.14 -6.57 2.79
N PHE A 71 10.50 -6.04 1.62
CA PHE A 71 10.88 -6.86 0.47
C PHE A 71 12.11 -7.73 0.75
N ARG A 72 13.15 -7.15 1.36
CA ARG A 72 14.38 -7.87 1.74
C ARG A 72 14.17 -8.87 2.87
N ALA A 73 13.16 -8.68 3.72
CA ALA A 73 12.73 -9.67 4.70
C ALA A 73 12.06 -10.91 4.06
N GLY A 74 11.89 -10.92 2.74
CA GLY A 74 11.28 -12.02 2.00
C GLY A 74 9.75 -11.97 1.97
N ILE A 75 9.14 -10.87 2.43
CA ILE A 75 7.70 -10.69 2.39
C ILE A 75 7.31 -10.19 1.00
N PRO A 76 6.40 -10.87 0.28
CA PRO A 76 5.80 -10.34 -0.93
C PRO A 76 5.21 -8.95 -0.67
N THR A 77 5.81 -7.93 -1.29
CA THR A 77 5.52 -6.53 -1.01
C THR A 77 4.88 -5.91 -2.25
N ILE A 78 3.60 -5.53 -2.13
CA ILE A 78 2.81 -4.93 -3.20
C ILE A 78 2.68 -3.43 -2.92
N ILE A 79 3.08 -2.60 -3.87
CA ILE A 79 2.88 -1.14 -3.79
C ILE A 79 1.60 -0.80 -4.54
N THR A 80 0.74 0.05 -3.97
CA THR A 80 -0.55 0.38 -4.57
C THR A 80 -0.90 1.86 -4.51
N ASP A 81 -1.60 2.34 -5.55
CA ASP A 81 -2.06 3.72 -5.76
C ASP A 81 -0.92 4.74 -5.94
N ARG A 82 -0.11 4.94 -4.89
CA ARG A 82 1.08 5.80 -4.90
C ARG A 82 2.35 4.95 -5.01
N LYS A 83 3.41 5.51 -5.60
CA LYS A 83 4.68 4.80 -5.83
C LYS A 83 5.69 5.07 -4.70
N VAL A 84 6.70 4.19 -4.62
CA VAL A 84 7.97 4.39 -3.89
C VAL A 84 9.10 4.63 -4.90
N ASN A 85 10.24 5.17 -4.44
CA ASN A 85 11.36 5.57 -5.30
C ASN A 85 12.40 4.45 -5.46
N THR A 86 11.93 3.23 -5.70
CA THR A 86 12.76 2.03 -5.83
C THR A 86 12.06 1.00 -6.73
N ASN A 87 12.75 -0.07 -7.09
CA ASN A 87 12.17 -1.26 -7.73
C ASN A 87 12.26 -2.50 -6.82
N GLN A 88 12.66 -2.34 -5.56
CA GLN A 88 12.73 -3.42 -4.56
C GLN A 88 11.34 -3.68 -3.96
N TYR A 89 10.43 -4.17 -4.79
CA TYR A 89 9.09 -4.64 -4.41
C TYR A 89 8.66 -5.75 -5.37
N THR A 90 7.62 -6.51 -5.01
CA THR A 90 7.14 -7.63 -5.85
C THR A 90 6.37 -7.13 -7.06
N THR A 91 5.43 -6.20 -6.88
CA THR A 91 4.71 -5.56 -7.98
C THR A 91 4.09 -4.22 -7.57
N PHE A 92 3.69 -3.42 -8.55
CA PHE A 92 2.91 -2.20 -8.38
C PHE A 92 1.52 -2.37 -9.00
N VAL A 93 0.48 -1.97 -8.28
CA VAL A 93 -0.91 -1.96 -8.76
C VAL A 93 -1.46 -0.54 -8.67
N GLY A 94 -1.77 0.08 -9.81
CA GLY A 94 -2.34 1.42 -9.85
C GLY A 94 -2.55 1.93 -11.26
N ALA A 95 -3.17 3.10 -11.39
CA ALA A 95 -3.40 3.76 -12.66
C ALA A 95 -2.13 4.44 -13.21
N ASN A 96 -2.10 4.69 -14.51
CA ASN A 96 -1.10 5.60 -15.09
C ASN A 96 -1.51 7.06 -14.87
N ASN A 97 -1.07 7.62 -13.74
CA ASN A 97 -1.38 9.00 -13.38
C ASN A 97 -0.83 10.05 -14.36
N TYR A 98 0.22 9.73 -15.13
CA TYR A 98 0.71 10.62 -16.19
C TYR A 98 -0.30 10.75 -17.33
N ASP A 99 -0.81 9.61 -17.81
CA ASP A 99 -1.79 9.60 -18.91
C ASP A 99 -3.09 10.28 -18.49
N LEU A 100 -3.52 10.10 -17.23
CA LEU A 100 -4.68 10.82 -16.67
C LEU A 100 -4.46 12.34 -16.67
N GLY A 101 -3.29 12.79 -16.23
CA GLY A 101 -2.93 14.22 -16.25
C GLY A 101 -2.84 14.78 -17.66
N PHE A 102 -2.26 14.03 -18.60
CA PHE A 102 -2.20 14.40 -20.01
C PHE A 102 -3.60 14.52 -20.61
N ALA A 103 -4.45 13.50 -20.43
CA ALA A 103 -5.82 13.50 -20.93
C ALA A 103 -6.63 14.67 -20.38
N ALA A 104 -6.51 14.96 -19.08
CA ALA A 104 -7.18 16.09 -18.44
C ALA A 104 -6.70 17.45 -18.97
N GLY A 105 -5.41 17.57 -19.34
CA GLY A 105 -4.87 18.78 -19.95
C GLY A 105 -5.26 18.97 -21.43
N THR A 106 -5.63 17.88 -22.12
CA THR A 106 -6.08 17.92 -23.52
C THR A 106 -7.60 18.04 -23.70
N TYR A 107 -8.37 17.93 -22.62
CA TYR A 107 -9.83 18.09 -22.62
C TYR A 107 -10.24 19.57 -22.61
#